data_AF-A0A6B3GJS4-F1
#
_entry.id   AF-A0A6B3GJS4-F1
#
_cell.length_a   1.000
_cell.length_b   1.000
_cell.length_c   1.000
_cell.angle_alpha   90.00
_cell.angle_beta   90.00
_cell.angle_gamma   90.00
#
_symmetry.space_group_name_H-M   'P 1'
#
loop_
_entity.id
_entity.type
_entity.pdbx_description
1 polymer ?
#
loop_
_entity_poly.entity_id
_entity_poly.type
_entity_poly.pdbx_seq_one_letter_code
_entity_poly.pdbx_strand_id
1 'polypeptide(L)'
;RLTLLYGGMFLIAGIVLLSIIYMLAAQALHVGSELPFEIVSGKVTSEICSLPTNASPDAFNAAMNACVNNQRKAALDTLLNRSLLALVGLSVMAFAFGYAMAGRVLSPLGRITRTARRVAGTDLTRRIELDGPDDELKELADTFDDMLDRLERAFTAQQRFVGNASHELRTPLAINRTLLEVHISDPEAPPELHQLGKTLLATNERSEQLVEGLLL
;
A
#
# COMPACT_ATOMS: atom_id res chain seq x y z
N ARG A 1 -11.00 0.41 7.61
CA ARG A 1 -11.86 1.36 6.85
C ARG A 1 -11.70 1.25 5.33
N LEU A 2 -10.49 1.00 4.84
CA LEU A 2 -10.22 0.83 3.41
C LEU A 2 -11.03 -0.30 2.75
N THR A 3 -11.19 -1.44 3.44
CA THR A 3 -12.01 -2.56 2.96
C THR A 3 -13.48 -2.19 2.77
N LEU A 4 -14.05 -1.35 3.64
CA LEU A 4 -15.42 -0.83 3.48
C LEU A 4 -15.54 0.12 2.29
N LEU A 5 -14.53 0.94 2.02
CA LEU A 5 -14.50 1.81 0.83
C LEU A 5 -14.45 1.01 -0.47
N TYR A 6 -13.53 0.03 -0.58
CA TYR A 6 -13.45 -0.84 -1.75
C TYR A 6 -14.70 -1.71 -1.91
N GLY A 7 -15.21 -2.27 -0.81
CA GLY A 7 -16.44 -3.07 -0.81
C GLY A 7 -17.66 -2.26 -1.23
N GLY A 8 -17.81 -1.04 -0.71
CA GLY A 8 -18.89 -0.12 -1.09
C GLY A 8 -18.83 0.28 -2.57
N MET A 9 -17.63 0.61 -3.08
CA MET A 9 -17.43 0.92 -4.50
C MET A 9 -17.79 -0.27 -5.40
N PHE A 10 -17.36 -1.49 -5.03
CA PHE A 10 -17.69 -2.70 -5.77
C PHE A 10 -19.20 -2.97 -5.78
N LEU A 11 -19.87 -2.81 -4.65
CA LEU A 11 -21.33 -2.93 -4.54
C LEU A 11 -22.06 -1.92 -5.42
N ILE A 12 -21.66 -0.65 -5.38
CA ILE A 12 -22.25 0.40 -6.20
C ILE A 12 -22.05 0.09 -7.69
N ALA A 13 -20.85 -0.31 -8.10
CA ALA A 13 -20.57 -0.69 -9.48
C ALA A 13 -21.44 -1.89 -9.92
N GLY A 14 -21.61 -2.89 -9.06
CA GLY A 14 -22.47 -4.05 -9.31
C GLY A 14 -23.95 -3.67 -9.44
N ILE A 15 -24.46 -2.80 -8.57
CA ILE A 15 -25.85 -2.30 -8.62
C ILE A 15 -26.08 -1.51 -9.91
N VAL A 16 -25.15 -0.64 -10.29
CA VAL A 16 -25.24 0.13 -11.55
C VAL A 16 -25.23 -0.81 -12.75
N LEU A 17 -24.33 -1.80 -12.77
CA LEU A 17 -24.27 -2.79 -13.85
C LEU A 17 -25.57 -3.59 -13.97
N LEU A 18 -26.09 -4.13 -12.86
CA LEU A 18 -27.35 -4.87 -12.84
C LEU A 18 -28.53 -4.00 -13.30
N SER A 19 -28.56 -2.74 -12.89
CA SER A 19 -29.61 -1.79 -13.29
C SER A 19 -29.58 -1.51 -14.80
N ILE A 20 -28.38 -1.34 -15.38
CA ILE A 20 -28.20 -1.14 -16.83
C ILE A 20 -28.63 -2.39 -17.61
N ILE A 21 -28.19 -3.57 -17.17
CA ILE A 21 -28.57 -4.85 -17.82
C ILE A 21 -30.08 -5.06 -17.74
N TYR A 22 -30.69 -4.83 -16.58
CA TYR A 22 -32.14 -4.92 -16.41
C TYR A 22 -32.88 -3.96 -17.34
N MET A 23 -32.44 -2.71 -17.44
CA MET A 23 -33.06 -1.72 -18.31
C MET A 23 -32.96 -2.12 -19.80
N LEU A 24 -31.80 -2.63 -20.23
CA LEU A 24 -31.60 -3.13 -21.59
C LEU A 24 -32.49 -4.35 -21.88
N ALA A 25 -32.60 -5.27 -20.94
CA ALA A 25 -33.48 -6.43 -21.06
C ALA A 25 -34.96 -6.02 -21.11
N ALA A 26 -35.38 -5.07 -20.27
CA ALA A 26 -36.73 -4.54 -20.24
C ALA A 26 -37.10 -3.85 -21.58
N GLN A 27 -36.18 -3.06 -22.16
CA GLN A 27 -36.39 -2.45 -23.47
C GLN A 27 -36.55 -3.50 -24.58
N ALA A 28 -35.70 -4.54 -24.59
CA ALA A 28 -35.80 -5.59 -25.61
C ALA A 28 -37.08 -6.43 -25.47
N LEU A 29 -37.52 -6.69 -24.24
CA LEU A 29 -38.80 -7.36 -23.99
C LEU A 29 -39.99 -6.49 -24.40
N HIS A 30 -39.95 -5.18 -24.17
CA HIS A 30 -41.02 -4.28 -24.59
C HIS A 30 -41.16 -4.24 -26.11
N VAL A 31 -40.04 -4.11 -26.84
CA VAL A 31 -40.01 -4.17 -28.32
C VAL A 31 -40.44 -5.55 -28.84
N GLY A 32 -40.16 -6.63 -28.12
CA GLY A 32 -40.58 -7.99 -28.49
C GLY A 32 -42.02 -8.37 -28.09
N SER A 33 -42.72 -7.54 -27.32
CA SER A 33 -44.07 -7.84 -26.80
C SER A 33 -45.21 -7.41 -27.72
N GLU A 34 -44.92 -6.58 -28.72
CA GLU A 34 -45.85 -6.32 -29.81
C GLU A 34 -45.89 -7.55 -30.73
N LEU A 35 -47.07 -8.16 -30.87
CA LEU A 35 -47.24 -9.34 -31.71
C LEU A 35 -46.86 -8.95 -33.14
N PRO A 36 -45.88 -9.61 -33.78
CA PRO A 36 -45.40 -9.20 -35.10
C PRO A 36 -46.41 -9.52 -36.22
N PHE A 37 -47.59 -10.03 -35.87
CA PHE A 37 -48.60 -10.52 -36.78
C PHE A 37 -49.96 -9.86 -36.51
N GLU A 38 -50.60 -9.43 -37.58
CA GLU A 38 -52.00 -9.00 -37.59
C GLU A 38 -52.82 -9.97 -38.44
N ILE A 39 -54.08 -10.18 -38.05
CA ILE A 39 -55.02 -10.98 -38.82
C ILE A 39 -55.91 -10.00 -39.60
N VAL A 40 -55.57 -9.77 -40.86
CA VAL A 40 -56.36 -8.91 -41.75
C VAL A 40 -57.11 -9.80 -42.74
N SER A 41 -58.44 -9.75 -42.71
CA SER A 41 -59.31 -10.52 -43.63
C SER A 41 -59.06 -12.04 -43.61
N GLY A 42 -58.80 -12.62 -42.43
CA GLY A 42 -58.59 -14.07 -42.26
C GLY A 42 -57.25 -14.60 -42.76
N LYS A 43 -56.32 -13.72 -43.15
CA LYS A 43 -54.92 -14.06 -43.49
C LYS A 43 -53.98 -13.49 -42.42
N VAL A 44 -52.98 -14.27 -42.04
CA VAL A 44 -51.90 -13.83 -41.14
C VAL A 44 -50.92 -12.99 -41.96
N THR A 45 -50.85 -11.70 -41.67
CA THR A 45 -49.91 -10.77 -42.28
C THR A 45 -48.92 -10.30 -41.23
N SER A 46 -47.65 -10.18 -41.59
CA SER A 46 -46.60 -9.74 -40.68
C SER A 46 -45.66 -8.82 -41.45
N GLU A 47 -45.24 -7.70 -40.86
CA GLU A 47 -44.28 -6.79 -41.49
C GLU A 47 -42.84 -7.34 -41.45
N ILE A 48 -42.58 -8.30 -40.56
CA ILE A 48 -41.23 -8.76 -40.22
C ILE A 48 -40.91 -10.14 -40.82
N CYS A 49 -41.92 -10.99 -40.97
CA CYS A 49 -41.84 -12.31 -41.59
C CYS A 49 -42.53 -12.34 -42.96
N SER A 50 -41.78 -12.67 -44.01
CA SER A 50 -42.35 -12.99 -45.32
C SER A 50 -43.01 -14.37 -45.29
N LEU A 51 -44.32 -14.40 -45.04
CA LEU A 51 -45.11 -15.63 -44.96
C LEU A 51 -45.73 -15.96 -46.33
N PRO A 52 -45.60 -17.20 -46.82
CA PRO A 52 -46.24 -17.60 -48.08
C PRO A 52 -47.76 -17.66 -47.90
N THR A 53 -48.50 -16.94 -48.75
CA THR A 53 -49.97 -16.80 -48.65
C THR A 53 -50.76 -17.93 -49.31
N ASN A 54 -50.11 -18.71 -50.19
CA ASN A 54 -50.69 -19.82 -50.96
C ASN A 54 -49.80 -21.08 -50.86
N ALA A 55 -49.51 -21.54 -49.64
CA ALA A 55 -48.69 -22.73 -49.39
C ALA A 55 -49.45 -23.80 -48.61
N SER A 56 -48.93 -25.03 -48.62
CA SER A 56 -49.44 -26.10 -47.74
C SER A 56 -49.28 -25.71 -46.26
N PRO A 57 -50.13 -26.24 -45.36
CA PRO A 57 -50.03 -25.97 -43.92
C PRO A 57 -48.63 -26.23 -43.35
N ASP A 58 -47.95 -27.28 -43.82
CA ASP A 58 -46.59 -27.62 -43.39
C ASP A 58 -45.55 -26.60 -43.85
N ALA A 59 -45.65 -26.11 -45.09
CA ALA A 59 -44.75 -25.09 -45.63
C ALA A 59 -44.97 -23.73 -44.94
N PHE A 60 -46.22 -23.40 -44.61
CA PHE A 60 -46.55 -22.21 -43.81
C PHE A 60 -45.97 -22.31 -42.39
N ASN A 61 -46.18 -23.45 -41.71
CA ASN A 61 -45.66 -23.68 -40.36
C ASN A 61 -44.12 -23.67 -40.33
N ALA A 62 -43.46 -24.23 -41.34
CA ALA A 62 -41.99 -24.21 -41.46
C ALA A 62 -41.45 -22.79 -41.68
N ALA A 63 -42.08 -22.00 -42.56
CA ALA A 63 -41.70 -20.60 -42.79
C ALA A 63 -41.90 -19.73 -41.54
N MET A 64 -43.00 -19.94 -40.81
CA MET A 64 -43.27 -19.27 -39.54
C MET A 64 -42.21 -19.61 -38.48
N ASN A 65 -41.92 -20.90 -38.27
CA ASN A 65 -40.89 -21.34 -37.32
C ASN A 65 -39.49 -20.81 -37.68
N ALA A 66 -39.15 -20.78 -38.98
CA ALA A 66 -37.88 -20.24 -39.44
C ALA A 66 -37.76 -18.74 -39.17
N CYS A 67 -38.83 -17.96 -39.42
CA CYS A 67 -38.83 -16.54 -39.14
C CYS A 67 -38.70 -16.23 -37.64
N VAL A 68 -39.54 -16.86 -36.80
CA VAL A 68 -39.49 -16.66 -35.34
C VAL A 68 -38.10 -17.00 -34.78
N ASN A 69 -37.48 -18.08 -35.26
CA ASN A 69 -36.13 -18.45 -34.86
C ASN A 69 -35.07 -17.43 -35.31
N ASN A 70 -35.18 -16.88 -36.52
CA ASN A 70 -34.26 -15.84 -37.00
C ASN A 70 -34.43 -14.52 -36.23
N GLN A 71 -35.67 -14.12 -35.96
CA GLN A 71 -35.97 -12.91 -35.20
C GLN A 71 -35.46 -13.02 -33.76
N ARG A 72 -35.65 -14.19 -33.13
CA ARG A 72 -35.09 -14.49 -31.80
C ARG A 72 -33.56 -14.40 -31.79
N LYS A 73 -32.88 -14.95 -32.79
CA LYS A 73 -31.40 -14.84 -32.90
C LYS A 73 -30.96 -13.39 -33.05
N ALA A 74 -31.56 -12.63 -33.95
CA ALA A 74 -31.23 -11.21 -34.15
C ALA A 74 -31.46 -10.37 -32.88
N ALA A 75 -32.54 -10.64 -32.14
CA ALA A 75 -32.83 -9.98 -30.87
C ALA A 75 -31.78 -10.35 -29.79
N LEU A 76 -31.41 -11.63 -29.68
CA LEU A 76 -30.37 -12.10 -28.76
C LEU A 76 -29.00 -11.50 -29.11
N ASP A 77 -28.61 -11.47 -30.38
CA ASP A 77 -27.33 -10.90 -30.81
C ASP A 77 -27.25 -9.40 -30.52
N THR A 78 -28.34 -8.66 -30.75
CA THR A 78 -28.42 -7.23 -30.44
C THR A 78 -28.31 -6.99 -28.93
N LEU A 79 -29.02 -7.78 -28.13
CA LEU A 79 -28.96 -7.73 -26.67
C LEU A 79 -27.56 -8.05 -26.14
N LEU A 80 -26.93 -9.12 -26.64
CA LEU A 80 -25.59 -9.54 -26.26
C LEU A 80 -24.57 -8.45 -26.60
N ASN A 81 -24.63 -7.90 -27.82
CA ASN A 81 -23.68 -6.88 -28.25
C ASN A 81 -23.80 -5.58 -27.42
N ARG A 82 -25.03 -5.10 -27.17
CA ARG A 82 -25.24 -3.91 -26.31
C ARG A 82 -24.82 -4.17 -24.87
N SER A 83 -25.15 -5.33 -24.33
CA SER A 83 -24.76 -5.71 -22.96
C SER A 83 -23.25 -5.83 -22.82
N LEU A 84 -22.56 -6.37 -23.83
CA LEU A 84 -21.11 -6.47 -23.85
C LEU A 84 -20.45 -5.09 -23.91
N LEU A 85 -20.94 -4.19 -24.76
CA LEU A 85 -20.44 -2.81 -24.82
C LEU A 85 -20.63 -2.07 -23.49
N ALA A 86 -21.81 -2.22 -22.86
CA ALA A 86 -22.08 -1.65 -21.55
C ALA A 86 -21.16 -2.22 -20.47
N LEU A 87 -20.95 -3.54 -20.46
CA LEU A 87 -20.06 -4.21 -19.53
C LEU A 87 -18.60 -3.74 -19.69
N VAL A 88 -18.10 -3.65 -20.92
CA VAL A 88 -16.73 -3.19 -21.20
C VAL A 88 -16.56 -1.73 -20.77
N GLY A 89 -17.50 -0.86 -21.12
CA GLY A 89 -17.46 0.56 -20.71
C GLY A 89 -17.44 0.72 -19.19
N LEU A 90 -18.33 0.02 -18.49
CA LEU A 90 -18.39 0.07 -17.03
C LEU A 90 -17.16 -0.54 -16.37
N SER A 91 -16.61 -1.62 -16.94
CA SER A 91 -15.38 -2.26 -16.45
C SER A 91 -14.17 -1.33 -16.57
N VAL A 92 -14.01 -0.64 -17.70
CA VAL A 92 -12.94 0.35 -17.90
C VAL A 92 -13.08 1.50 -16.91
N MET A 93 -14.30 2.02 -16.73
CA MET A 93 -14.56 3.11 -15.80
C MET A 93 -14.30 2.69 -14.34
N ALA A 94 -14.76 1.51 -13.94
CA ALA A 94 -14.52 0.95 -12.62
C ALA A 94 -13.03 0.70 -12.37
N PHE A 95 -12.30 0.19 -13.37
CA PHE A 95 -10.86 0.00 -13.30
C PHE A 95 -10.11 1.33 -13.14
N ALA A 96 -10.45 2.34 -13.95
CA ALA A 96 -9.84 3.67 -13.85
C ALA A 96 -10.08 4.32 -12.47
N PHE A 97 -11.31 4.24 -11.96
CA PHE A 97 -11.64 4.73 -10.62
C PHE A 97 -10.90 3.97 -9.53
N GLY A 98 -10.89 2.64 -9.61
CA GLY A 98 -10.17 1.78 -8.66
C GLY A 98 -8.66 2.07 -8.65
N TYR A 99 -8.06 2.23 -9.83
CA TYR A 99 -6.65 2.58 -9.97
C TYR A 99 -6.32 3.95 -9.37
N ALA A 100 -7.12 4.98 -9.68
CA ALA A 100 -6.94 6.32 -9.13
C ALA A 100 -7.10 6.35 -7.60
N MET A 101 -8.11 5.64 -7.09
CA MET A 101 -8.37 5.54 -5.65
C MET A 101 -7.24 4.80 -4.92
N ALA A 102 -6.78 3.67 -5.47
CA ALA A 102 -5.64 2.93 -4.93
C ALA A 102 -4.37 3.78 -4.91
N GLY A 103 -4.07 4.50 -5.99
CA GLY A 103 -2.95 5.43 -6.04
C GLY A 103 -3.02 6.50 -4.95
N ARG A 104 -4.23 7.03 -4.66
CA ARG A 104 -4.43 8.05 -3.63
C ARG A 104 -4.32 7.48 -2.21
N VAL A 105 -4.90 6.32 -1.95
CA VAL A 105 -4.85 5.62 -0.66
C VAL A 105 -3.43 5.16 -0.32
N LEU A 106 -2.69 4.62 -1.30
CA LEU A 106 -1.33 4.12 -1.08
C LEU A 106 -0.24 5.21 -1.23
N SER A 107 -0.59 6.42 -1.69
CA SER A 107 0.35 7.55 -1.80
C SER A 107 1.19 7.80 -0.54
N PRO A 108 0.63 7.75 0.69
CA PRO A 108 1.37 7.94 1.94
C PRO A 108 2.50 6.93 2.17
N LEU A 109 2.38 5.69 1.68
CA LEU A 109 3.43 4.66 1.85
C LEU A 109 4.77 5.09 1.26
N GLY A 110 4.74 5.85 0.17
CA GLY A 110 5.94 6.43 -0.41
C GLY A 110 6.58 7.51 0.47
N ARG A 111 5.81 8.25 1.29
CA ARG A 111 6.36 9.17 2.30
C ARG A 111 7.04 8.37 3.42
N ILE A 112 6.32 7.42 4.01
CA ILE A 112 6.82 6.55 5.09
C ILE A 112 8.15 5.88 4.68
N THR A 113 8.17 5.24 3.52
CA THR A 113 9.36 4.52 3.03
C THR A 113 10.56 5.45 2.81
N ARG A 114 10.33 6.66 2.26
CA ARG A 114 11.41 7.64 2.03
C ARG A 114 11.94 8.22 3.34
N THR A 115 11.09 8.43 4.34
CA THR A 115 11.54 8.90 5.65
C THR A 115 12.32 7.82 6.37
N ALA A 116 11.80 6.59 6.42
CA ALA A 116 12.50 5.44 7.02
C ALA A 116 13.90 5.23 6.41
N ARG A 117 14.02 5.29 5.07
CA ARG A 117 15.34 5.19 4.40
C ARG A 117 16.31 6.32 4.76
N ARG A 118 15.81 7.52 5.01
CA ARG A 118 16.66 8.67 5.40
C ARG A 118 17.11 8.59 6.85
N VAL A 119 16.21 8.19 7.75
CA VAL A 119 16.51 8.03 9.17
C VAL A 119 17.57 6.96 9.39
N ALA A 120 17.50 5.84 8.66
CA ALA A 120 18.46 4.75 8.76
C ALA A 120 19.92 5.15 8.47
N GLY A 121 20.17 6.25 7.75
CA GLY A 121 21.50 6.61 7.28
C GLY A 121 22.14 7.84 7.92
N THR A 122 21.37 8.77 8.49
CA THR A 122 21.92 10.12 8.75
C THR A 122 21.33 10.88 9.94
N ASP A 123 20.06 10.65 10.32
CA ASP A 123 19.39 11.53 11.28
C ASP A 123 18.19 10.85 11.96
N LEU A 124 18.37 10.53 13.24
CA LEU A 124 17.36 9.92 14.11
C LEU A 124 16.33 10.92 14.63
N THR A 125 16.49 12.23 14.42
CA THR A 125 15.53 13.25 14.90
C THR A 125 14.35 13.46 13.94
N ARG A 126 14.44 12.97 12.70
CA ARG A 126 13.33 13.07 11.75
C ARG A 126 12.19 12.14 12.11
N ARG A 127 10.98 12.63 11.86
CA ARG A 127 9.72 11.90 12.01
C ARG A 127 8.97 11.84 10.69
N ILE A 128 8.06 10.88 10.57
CA ILE A 128 7.19 10.71 9.41
C ILE A 128 6.13 11.80 9.40
N GLU A 129 5.53 12.08 10.57
CA GLU A 129 4.49 13.10 10.77
C GLU A 129 3.43 13.01 9.68
N LEU A 130 2.73 11.86 9.63
CA LEU A 130 1.76 11.63 8.58
C LEU A 130 0.49 12.45 8.85
N ASP A 131 0.25 13.43 7.99
CA ASP A 131 -1.00 14.19 7.94
C ASP A 131 -2.12 13.32 7.35
N GLY A 132 -3.33 13.45 7.88
CA GLY A 132 -4.49 12.77 7.34
C GLY A 132 -5.47 12.32 8.42
N PRO A 133 -6.54 11.62 8.00
CA PRO A 133 -7.47 10.99 8.93
C PRO A 133 -6.80 9.88 9.75
N ASP A 134 -7.37 9.58 10.91
CA ASP A 134 -6.96 8.44 11.76
C ASP A 134 -7.36 7.12 11.09
N ASP A 135 -6.48 6.66 10.20
CA ASP A 135 -6.58 5.40 9.46
C ASP A 135 -5.38 4.49 9.76
N GLU A 136 -5.42 3.29 9.17
CA GLU A 136 -4.41 2.26 9.42
C GLU A 136 -3.00 2.69 8.97
N LEU A 137 -2.88 3.64 8.03
CA LEU A 137 -1.58 4.15 7.58
C LEU A 137 -1.04 5.23 8.52
N LYS A 138 -1.92 6.07 9.08
CA LYS A 138 -1.54 7.03 10.12
C LYS A 138 -1.10 6.31 11.39
N GLU A 139 -1.85 5.31 11.85
CA GLU A 139 -1.48 4.50 13.01
C GLU A 139 -0.10 3.82 12.82
N LEU A 140 0.18 3.33 11.60
CA LEU A 140 1.49 2.76 11.26
C LEU A 140 2.61 3.83 11.31
N ALA A 141 2.36 5.03 10.79
CA ALA A 141 3.32 6.12 10.83
C ALA A 141 3.63 6.55 12.27
N ASP A 142 2.60 6.70 13.10
CA ASP A 142 2.73 7.08 14.51
C ASP A 142 3.52 6.01 15.29
N THR A 143 3.25 4.72 15.03
CA THR A 143 4.00 3.60 15.63
C THR A 143 5.49 3.63 15.24
N PHE A 144 5.80 4.00 14.00
CA PHE A 144 7.17 4.16 13.54
C PHE A 144 7.86 5.34 14.23
N ASP A 145 7.17 6.46 14.37
CA ASP A 145 7.69 7.64 15.05
C ASP A 145 7.98 7.36 16.54
N ASP A 146 7.12 6.61 17.23
CA ASP A 146 7.35 6.13 18.60
C ASP A 146 8.60 5.24 18.72
N MET A 147 8.82 4.37 17.73
CA MET A 147 10.02 3.54 17.68
C MET A 147 11.28 4.40 17.51
N LEU A 148 11.23 5.42 16.64
CA LEU A 148 12.34 6.35 16.45
C LEU A 148 12.64 7.16 17.72
N ASP A 149 11.62 7.64 18.42
CA ASP A 149 11.75 8.32 19.71
C ASP A 149 12.44 7.45 20.77
N ARG A 150 12.15 6.15 20.80
CA ARG A 150 12.81 5.20 21.70
C ARG A 150 14.28 5.01 21.32
N LEU A 151 14.56 4.91 20.03
CA LEU A 151 15.91 4.70 19.51
C LEU A 151 16.81 5.92 19.76
N GLU A 152 16.28 7.12 19.53
CA GLU A 152 16.96 8.37 19.83
C GLU A 152 17.30 8.47 21.31
N ARG A 153 16.31 8.24 22.20
CA ARG A 153 16.54 8.26 23.65
C ARG A 153 17.59 7.25 24.10
N ALA A 154 17.58 6.04 23.55
CA ALA A 154 18.57 5.02 23.86
C ALA A 154 19.99 5.43 23.41
N PHE A 155 20.12 5.96 22.19
CA PHE A 155 21.41 6.41 21.67
C PHE A 155 21.96 7.61 22.45
N THR A 156 21.13 8.61 22.76
CA THR A 156 21.55 9.74 23.58
C THR A 156 21.93 9.31 24.99
N ALA A 157 21.20 8.35 25.59
CA ALA A 157 21.56 7.79 26.90
C ALA A 157 22.90 7.06 26.85
N GLN A 158 23.15 6.26 25.82
CA GLN A 158 24.44 5.59 25.60
C GLN A 158 25.57 6.60 25.44
N GLN A 159 25.39 7.64 24.63
CA GLN A 159 26.42 8.66 24.41
C GLN A 159 26.75 9.45 25.68
N ARG A 160 25.73 9.81 26.48
CA ARG A 160 25.94 10.41 27.80
C ARG A 160 26.64 9.46 28.77
N PHE A 161 26.27 8.18 28.76
CA PHE A 161 26.91 7.18 29.62
C PHE A 161 28.40 7.03 29.29
N VAL A 162 28.76 6.91 28.01
CA VAL A 162 30.15 6.83 27.57
C VAL A 162 30.91 8.11 27.92
N GLY A 163 30.32 9.29 27.66
CA GLY A 163 30.89 10.59 28.06
C GLY A 163 31.21 10.67 29.55
N ASN A 164 30.23 10.35 30.39
CA ASN A 164 30.39 10.39 31.84
C ASN A 164 31.40 9.34 32.32
N ALA A 165 31.35 8.11 31.78
CA ALA A 165 32.29 7.05 32.14
C ALA A 165 33.73 7.45 31.79
N SER A 166 33.97 8.04 30.62
CA SER A 166 35.30 8.52 30.24
C SER A 166 35.80 9.63 31.17
N HIS A 167 34.93 10.55 31.60
CA HIS A 167 35.29 11.59 32.56
C HIS A 167 35.59 11.04 33.96
N GLU A 168 34.74 10.17 34.47
CA GLU A 168 34.92 9.55 35.80
C GLU A 168 36.15 8.64 35.85
N LEU A 169 36.53 8.00 34.74
CA LEU A 169 37.76 7.20 34.64
C LEU A 169 39.03 8.03 34.46
N ARG A 170 38.96 9.20 33.82
CA ARG A 170 40.12 10.09 33.64
C ARG A 170 40.67 10.59 34.97
N THR A 171 39.78 10.91 35.91
CA THR A 171 40.18 11.43 37.23
C THR A 171 41.10 10.48 38.02
N PRO A 172 40.74 9.21 38.27
CA PRO A 172 41.61 8.27 38.97
C PRO A 172 42.89 7.93 38.17
N LEU A 173 42.83 7.90 36.83
CA LEU A 173 44.02 7.70 36.01
C LEU A 173 45.01 8.86 36.14
N ALA A 174 44.53 10.11 36.17
CA ALA A 174 45.36 11.28 36.40
C ALA A 174 45.99 11.27 37.81
N ILE A 175 45.23 10.85 38.83
CA ILE A 175 45.75 10.69 40.19
C ILE A 175 46.85 9.62 40.23
N ASN A 176 46.63 8.45 39.61
CA ASN A 176 47.63 7.39 39.52
C ASN A 176 48.91 7.88 38.82
N ARG A 177 48.75 8.61 37.71
CA ARG A 177 49.87 9.23 37.00
C ARG A 177 50.68 10.15 37.92
N THR A 178 50.03 11.07 38.62
CA THR A 178 50.72 11.99 39.54
C THR A 178 51.45 11.25 40.65
N LEU A 179 50.83 10.23 41.27
CA LEU A 179 51.46 9.42 42.32
C LEU A 179 52.69 8.66 41.79
N LEU A 180 52.61 8.09 40.59
CA LEU A 180 53.73 7.40 39.94
C LEU A 180 54.86 8.36 39.57
N GLU A 181 54.54 9.53 38.99
CA GLU A 181 55.53 10.56 38.64
C GLU A 181 56.29 11.07 39.88
N VAL A 182 55.59 11.27 41.01
CA VAL A 182 56.22 11.70 42.28
C VAL A 182 57.19 10.63 42.81
N HIS A 183 56.81 9.34 42.82
CA HIS A 183 57.69 8.27 43.30
C HIS A 183 58.87 7.97 42.37
N ILE A 184 58.69 8.07 41.04
CA ILE A 184 59.79 7.90 40.08
C ILE A 184 60.81 9.05 40.19
N SER A 185 60.37 10.22 40.67
CA SER A 185 61.23 11.40 40.85
C SER A 185 62.12 11.33 42.11
N ASP A 186 61.94 10.35 42.99
CA ASP A 186 62.76 10.16 44.19
C ASP A 186 64.17 9.64 43.83
N PRO A 187 65.25 10.39 44.13
CA PRO A 187 66.63 10.00 43.84
C PRO A 187 67.16 8.84 44.69
N GLU A 188 66.55 8.57 45.85
CA GLU A 188 67.00 7.51 46.79
C GLU A 188 66.27 6.17 46.55
N ALA A 189 65.33 6.13 45.59
CA ALA A 189 64.55 4.93 45.31
C ALA A 189 65.41 3.80 44.69
N PRO A 190 65.25 2.55 45.17
CA PRO A 190 65.89 1.37 44.58
C PRO A 190 65.64 1.26 43.06
N PRO A 191 66.63 0.79 42.28
CA PRO A 191 66.51 0.69 40.81
C PRO A 191 65.35 -0.21 40.35
N GLU A 192 65.00 -1.25 41.12
CA GLU A 192 63.85 -2.13 40.85
C GLU A 192 62.51 -1.37 40.96
N LEU A 193 62.37 -0.46 41.93
CA LEU A 193 61.18 0.38 42.11
C LEU A 193 61.04 1.42 41.00
N HIS A 194 62.15 1.98 40.52
CA HIS A 194 62.16 2.86 39.34
C HIS A 194 61.68 2.12 38.08
N GLN A 195 62.12 0.88 37.89
CA GLN A 195 61.70 0.08 36.74
C GLN A 195 60.21 -0.28 36.80
N LEU A 196 59.73 -0.70 37.98
CA LEU A 196 58.31 -0.97 38.21
C LEU A 196 57.44 0.29 37.99
N GLY A 197 57.86 1.44 38.53
CA GLY A 197 57.17 2.71 38.36
C GLY A 197 57.02 3.10 36.89
N LYS A 198 58.10 2.99 36.11
CA LYS A 198 58.06 3.24 34.65
C LYS A 198 57.10 2.31 33.91
N THR A 199 57.07 1.03 34.25
CA THR A 199 56.13 0.07 33.65
C THR A 199 54.67 0.38 34.00
N LEU A 200 54.39 0.75 35.25
CA LEU A 200 53.04 1.14 35.68
C LEU A 200 52.61 2.46 35.03
N LEU A 201 53.51 3.43 34.89
CA LEU A 201 53.23 4.69 34.21
C LEU A 201 52.87 4.46 32.74
N ALA A 202 53.67 3.67 32.01
CA ALA A 202 53.37 3.31 30.63
C ALA A 202 52.03 2.57 30.48
N THR A 203 51.66 1.74 31.47
CA THR A 203 50.37 1.05 31.50
C THR A 203 49.21 2.03 31.74
N ASN A 204 49.38 2.98 32.66
CA ASN A 204 48.41 4.03 32.97
C ASN A 204 48.17 4.94 31.74
N GLU A 205 49.24 5.36 31.06
CA GLU A 205 49.16 6.14 29.82
C GLU A 205 48.38 5.39 28.72
N ARG A 206 48.57 4.07 28.61
CA ARG A 206 47.80 3.25 27.67
C ARG A 206 46.32 3.18 28.05
N SER A 207 46.00 3.06 29.34
CA SER A 207 44.61 3.11 29.82
C SER A 207 43.96 4.47 29.57
N GLU A 208 44.68 5.58 29.77
CA GLU A 208 44.22 6.93 29.42
C GLU A 208 43.87 7.01 27.93
N GLN A 209 44.76 6.56 27.04
CA GLN A 209 44.50 6.55 25.60
C GLN A 209 43.28 5.73 25.19
N LEU A 210 43.06 4.57 25.82
CA LEU A 210 41.88 3.74 25.55
C LEU A 210 40.59 4.44 25.96
N VAL A 211 40.58 5.12 27.12
CA VAL A 211 39.42 5.86 27.62
C VAL A 211 39.13 7.09 26.75
N GLU A 212 40.17 7.79 26.29
CA GLU A 212 40.08 8.91 25.35
C GLU A 212 39.46 8.46 24.02
N GLY A 213 39.83 7.27 23.55
CA GLY A 213 39.36 6.67 22.30
C GLY A 213 37.90 6.22 22.30
N LEU A 214 37.22 6.15 23.46
CA LEU A 214 35.79 5.79 23.53
C LEU A 214 34.86 6.91 23.04
N LEU A 215 35.37 8.13 22.85
CA LEU A 215 34.58 9.31 22.48
C LEU A 215 34.73 9.74 21.01
N LEU A 216 35.61 9.07 20.25
CA LEU A 216 35.86 9.31 18.82
C LEU A 216 35.11 8.30 17.95
#